data_AF-A0A841CR90-F1
#
_entry.id   AF-A0A841CR90-F1
#
_cell.length_a   1.000
_cell.length_b   1.000
_cell.length_c   1.000
_cell.angle_alpha   90.00
_cell.angle_beta   90.00
_cell.angle_gamma   90.00
#
_symmetry.space_group_name_H-M   'P 1'
#
loop_
_entity.id
_entity.type
_entity.pdbx_description
1 polymer ?
#
loop_
_entity_poly.entity_id
_entity_poly.type
_entity_poly.pdbx_seq_one_letter_code
_entity_poly.pdbx_strand_id
1 'polypeptide(L)'
;MLARDPSPVARQEARDRSDSDWAETRPPVGRRGPSKRRQEAATDSATVDLVDWLSENPRTIEHIQEVGDVLSGPVIRELDKRFGGSTPRETRRHLTNHFWCDLLVALAEAVEKFSKAMDRIPEYVTMAITQSRKAERRGVLLEGLVALAVRTAWEPVKSMLHTTGIEELQRTCRILAVLICPAPENHKAVQDGALLPLAKEGMLETSRERLEQVFPAEWVRRLREGLGGA
;
A
#
# COMPACT_ATOMS: atom_id res chain seq x y z
N MET A 1 19.66 6.53 3.33
CA MET A 1 18.22 6.77 3.04
C MET A 1 17.87 8.13 3.61
N LEU A 2 17.33 9.05 2.81
CA LEU A 2 17.01 10.43 3.23
C LEU A 2 16.14 10.49 4.51
N ALA A 3 15.24 9.51 4.70
CA ALA A 3 14.43 9.39 5.91
C ALA A 3 15.21 9.15 7.21
N ARG A 4 16.47 8.70 7.12
CA ARG A 4 17.39 8.50 8.25
C ARG A 4 18.36 9.65 8.47
N ASP A 5 18.48 10.55 7.49
CA ASP A 5 19.33 11.71 7.66
C ASP A 5 18.68 12.60 8.72
N PRO A 6 19.31 12.82 9.89
CA PRO A 6 18.73 13.66 10.92
C PRO A 6 18.64 15.13 10.47
N SER A 7 19.34 15.52 9.40
CA SER A 7 19.36 16.90 8.90
C SER A 7 18.00 17.29 8.32
N PRO A 8 17.25 18.20 8.98
CA PRO A 8 16.02 18.76 8.40
C PRO A 8 16.30 19.54 7.12
N VAL A 9 17.55 20.00 6.94
CA VAL A 9 17.99 20.78 5.76
C VAL A 9 17.92 19.95 4.49
N ALA A 10 18.43 18.71 4.50
CA ALA A 10 18.42 17.86 3.30
C ALA A 10 17.00 17.48 2.86
N ARG A 11 16.08 17.30 3.82
CA ARG A 11 14.66 17.05 3.55
C ARG A 11 13.96 18.30 3.01
N GLN A 12 14.21 19.45 3.62
CA GLN A 12 13.68 20.73 3.13
C GLN A 12 14.18 21.03 1.71
N GLU A 13 15.46 20.81 1.41
CA GLU A 13 15.98 20.97 0.06
C GLU A 13 15.34 20.00 -0.95
N ALA A 14 15.03 18.76 -0.55
CA ALA A 14 14.31 17.82 -1.40
C ALA A 14 12.89 18.31 -1.70
N ARG A 15 12.23 18.89 -0.69
CA ARG A 15 10.90 19.49 -0.82
C ARG A 15 10.92 20.72 -1.72
N ASP A 16 11.87 21.62 -1.52
CA ASP A 16 12.03 22.83 -2.34
C ASP A 16 12.29 22.47 -3.82
N ARG A 17 13.11 21.44 -4.07
CA ARG A 17 13.33 20.90 -5.42
C ARG A 17 12.03 20.36 -6.03
N SER A 18 11.30 19.52 -5.29
CA SER A 18 10.03 18.98 -5.76
C SER A 18 8.99 20.06 -6.05
N ASP A 19 8.95 21.12 -5.25
CA ASP A 19 8.06 22.26 -5.45
C ASP A 19 8.45 23.09 -6.68
N SER A 20 9.75 23.29 -6.91
CA SER A 20 10.27 23.93 -8.12
C SER A 20 9.92 23.13 -9.37
N ASP A 21 10.19 21.83 -9.38
CA ASP A 21 9.89 20.94 -10.51
C ASP A 21 8.38 20.92 -10.84
N TRP A 22 7.53 20.93 -9.81
CA TRP A 22 6.08 21.04 -10.01
C TRP A 22 5.66 22.39 -10.64
N ALA A 23 6.28 23.49 -10.22
CA ALA A 23 6.01 24.82 -10.76
C ALA A 23 6.46 24.95 -12.21
N GLU A 24 7.63 24.43 -12.55
CA GLU A 24 8.21 24.46 -13.91
C GLU A 24 7.43 23.59 -14.90
N THR A 25 6.79 22.52 -14.43
CA THR A 25 6.01 21.59 -15.27
C THR A 25 4.57 22.02 -15.51
N ARG A 26 4.22 23.28 -15.21
CA ARG A 26 2.88 23.84 -15.48
C ARG A 26 2.51 23.73 -16.96
N PRO A 27 1.37 23.11 -17.30
CA PRO A 27 0.98 22.96 -18.69
C PRO A 27 0.65 24.34 -19.27
N PRO A 28 1.05 24.62 -20.52
CA PRO A 28 0.57 25.81 -21.21
C PRO A 28 -0.95 25.76 -21.35
N VAL A 29 -1.57 26.94 -21.35
CA VAL A 29 -3.03 27.09 -21.45
C VAL A 29 -3.55 26.33 -22.67
N GLY A 30 -4.53 25.44 -22.46
CA GLY A 30 -5.21 24.68 -23.53
C GLY A 30 -4.68 23.27 -23.81
N ARG A 31 -3.64 22.78 -23.11
CA ARG A 31 -3.18 21.38 -23.25
C ARG A 31 -4.19 20.40 -22.62
N ARG A 32 -4.58 19.36 -23.36
CA ARG A 32 -5.60 18.37 -22.95
C ARG A 32 -5.15 17.33 -21.90
N GLY A 33 -3.92 17.39 -21.41
CA GLY A 33 -3.44 16.44 -20.40
C GLY A 33 -2.08 16.79 -19.79
N PRO A 34 -1.77 16.22 -18.62
CA PRO A 34 -0.50 16.42 -17.93
C PRO A 34 0.66 15.85 -18.76
N SER A 35 1.81 16.51 -18.73
CA SER A 35 3.04 15.97 -19.33
C SER A 35 3.63 14.88 -18.44
N LYS A 36 4.46 14.00 -19.01
CA LYS A 36 5.20 12.99 -18.23
C LYS A 36 5.99 13.63 -17.07
N ARG A 37 6.70 14.73 -17.33
CA ARG A 37 7.42 15.49 -16.31
C ARG A 37 6.53 16.01 -15.19
N ARG A 38 5.29 16.40 -15.51
CA ARG A 38 4.32 16.85 -14.49
C ARG A 38 3.83 15.70 -13.63
N GLN A 39 3.65 14.51 -14.22
CA GLN A 39 3.31 13.29 -13.51
C GLN A 39 4.46 12.87 -12.56
N GLU A 40 5.70 12.86 -13.06
CA GLU A 40 6.92 12.61 -12.27
C GLU A 40 7.00 13.57 -11.07
N ALA A 41 6.89 14.88 -11.29
CA ALA A 41 6.93 15.88 -10.21
C ALA A 41 5.83 15.70 -9.15
N ALA A 42 4.64 15.25 -9.56
CA ALA A 42 3.56 14.96 -8.61
C ALA A 42 3.85 13.73 -7.74
N THR A 43 4.38 12.66 -8.34
CA THR A 43 4.76 11.46 -7.58
C THR A 43 6.02 11.66 -6.75
N ASP A 44 6.92 12.56 -7.16
CA ASP A 44 8.08 12.96 -6.36
C ASP A 44 7.62 13.74 -5.12
N SER A 45 6.62 14.62 -5.26
CA SER A 45 6.03 15.33 -4.12
C SER A 45 5.46 14.33 -3.10
N ALA A 46 4.72 13.33 -3.58
CA ALA A 46 4.21 12.24 -2.75
C ALA A 46 5.33 11.42 -2.08
N THR A 47 6.44 11.18 -2.79
CA THR A 47 7.60 10.47 -2.26
C THR A 47 8.29 11.25 -1.15
N VAL A 48 8.45 12.58 -1.32
CA VAL A 48 8.99 13.47 -0.29
C VAL A 48 8.13 13.45 0.96
N ASP A 49 6.80 13.52 0.82
CA ASP A 49 5.88 13.44 1.96
C ASP A 49 6.03 12.12 2.73
N LEU A 50 6.19 11.00 2.03
CA LEU A 50 6.44 9.71 2.69
C LEU A 50 7.78 9.69 3.43
N VAL A 51 8.81 10.32 2.87
CA VAL A 51 10.13 10.44 3.52
C VAL A 51 10.04 11.32 4.78
N ASP A 52 9.33 12.44 4.70
CA ASP A 52 9.08 13.32 5.86
C ASP A 52 8.30 12.58 6.94
N TRP A 53 7.20 11.91 6.57
CA TRP A 53 6.41 11.09 7.49
C TRP A 53 7.25 9.99 8.14
N LEU A 54 8.09 9.29 7.38
CA LEU A 54 8.99 8.27 7.94
C LEU A 54 9.97 8.83 8.96
N SER A 55 10.46 10.06 8.74
CA SER A 55 11.37 10.71 9.69
C SER A 55 10.72 10.97 11.06
N GLU A 56 9.40 11.14 11.09
CA GLU A 56 8.60 11.27 12.31
C GLU A 56 8.15 9.91 12.89
N ASN A 57 8.32 8.83 12.13
CA ASN A 57 7.85 7.47 12.46
C ASN A 57 9.01 6.45 12.42
N PRO A 58 9.98 6.55 13.35
CA PRO A 58 11.22 5.75 13.30
C PRO A 58 10.99 4.23 13.42
N ARG A 59 9.95 3.78 14.12
CA ARG A 59 9.60 2.35 14.19
C ARG A 59 9.23 1.78 12.81
N THR A 60 8.55 2.56 11.97
CA THR A 60 8.23 2.15 10.61
C THR A 60 9.48 2.09 9.74
N ILE A 61 10.49 2.94 9.98
CA ILE A 61 11.79 2.81 9.32
C ILE A 61 12.44 1.46 9.65
N GLU A 62 12.41 1.03 10.92
CA GLU A 62 12.95 -0.28 11.34
C GLU A 62 12.24 -1.42 10.61
N HIS A 63 10.90 -1.43 10.59
CA HIS A 63 10.13 -2.45 9.86
C HIS A 63 10.39 -2.45 8.35
N ILE A 64 10.54 -1.28 7.71
CA ILE A 64 10.91 -1.17 6.29
C ILE A 64 12.25 -1.88 6.02
N GLN A 65 13.21 -1.73 6.94
CA GLN A 65 14.49 -2.41 6.79
C GLN A 65 14.41 -3.90 6.99
N GLU A 66 13.71 -4.34 8.03
CA GLU A 66 13.50 -5.78 8.27
C GLU A 66 12.87 -6.44 7.05
N VAL A 67 11.83 -5.82 6.47
CA VAL A 67 11.20 -6.29 5.24
C VAL A 67 12.19 -6.27 4.06
N GLY A 68 12.96 -5.19 3.90
CA GLY A 68 13.98 -5.08 2.84
C GLY A 68 15.06 -6.14 2.93
N ASP A 69 15.57 -6.43 4.13
CA ASP A 69 16.63 -7.41 4.38
C ASP A 69 16.13 -8.84 4.20
N VAL A 70 14.91 -9.12 4.65
CA VAL A 70 14.25 -10.44 4.47
C VAL A 70 13.95 -10.71 3.00
N LEU A 71 13.52 -9.70 2.24
CA LEU A 71 13.11 -9.90 0.85
C LEU A 71 14.27 -9.89 -0.13
N SER A 72 15.22 -8.97 -0.02
CA SER A 72 16.21 -8.77 -1.09
C SER A 72 17.28 -9.88 -1.14
N GLY A 73 18.02 -10.09 -0.05
CA GLY A 73 19.14 -11.02 -0.03
C GLY A 73 18.74 -12.49 -0.23
N PRO A 74 17.83 -13.05 0.59
CA PRO A 74 17.40 -14.44 0.48
C PRO A 74 16.76 -14.78 -0.87
N VAL A 75 15.87 -13.93 -1.39
CA VAL A 75 15.19 -14.18 -2.66
C VAL A 75 16.18 -14.11 -3.82
N ILE A 76 17.08 -13.13 -3.86
CA ILE A 76 18.12 -13.05 -4.90
C ILE A 76 19.00 -14.30 -4.86
N ARG A 77 19.44 -14.74 -3.67
CA ARG A 77 20.25 -15.96 -3.53
C ARG A 77 19.52 -17.20 -4.02
N GLU A 78 18.24 -17.35 -3.71
CA GLU A 78 17.46 -18.51 -4.15
C GLU A 78 17.20 -18.48 -5.66
N LEU A 79 16.99 -17.29 -6.24
CA LEU A 79 16.88 -17.11 -7.68
C LEU A 79 18.20 -17.43 -8.40
N ASP A 80 19.33 -16.93 -7.91
CA ASP A 80 20.65 -17.23 -8.46
C ASP A 80 20.95 -18.75 -8.35
N LYS A 81 20.60 -19.41 -7.25
CA LYS A 81 20.77 -20.85 -7.08
C LYS A 81 19.99 -21.67 -8.11
N ARG A 82 18.75 -21.27 -8.41
CA ARG A 82 17.86 -22.03 -9.30
C ARG A 82 18.03 -21.68 -10.79
N PHE A 83 18.47 -20.45 -11.10
CA PHE A 83 18.43 -19.91 -12.46
C PHE A 83 19.75 -19.25 -12.92
N GLY A 84 20.78 -19.18 -12.06
CA GLY A 84 22.03 -18.45 -12.33
C GLY A 84 22.95 -19.04 -13.40
N GLY A 85 22.63 -20.20 -13.98
CA GLY A 85 23.46 -20.87 -14.97
C GLY A 85 23.17 -20.51 -16.44
N SER A 86 21.97 -20.03 -16.77
CA SER A 86 21.51 -19.95 -18.18
C SER A 86 21.10 -18.56 -18.69
N THR A 87 20.72 -17.60 -17.83
CA THR A 87 20.38 -16.21 -18.25
C THR A 87 20.64 -15.14 -17.16
N PRO A 88 21.87 -14.95 -16.66
CA PRO A 88 22.10 -14.14 -15.45
C PRO A 88 21.80 -12.64 -15.61
N ARG A 89 22.07 -12.05 -16.79
CA ARG A 89 21.89 -10.60 -17.01
C ARG A 89 20.45 -10.19 -17.21
N GLU A 90 19.68 -10.98 -17.97
CA GLU A 90 18.30 -10.66 -18.32
C GLU A 90 17.37 -10.91 -17.12
N THR A 91 17.55 -12.03 -16.40
CA THR A 91 16.85 -12.29 -15.13
C THR A 91 17.13 -11.20 -14.10
N ARG A 92 18.39 -10.76 -13.94
CA ARG A 92 18.72 -9.64 -13.03
C ARG A 92 18.10 -8.32 -13.50
N ARG A 93 18.07 -8.05 -14.81
CA ARG A 93 17.45 -6.84 -15.37
C ARG A 93 15.95 -6.77 -15.08
N HIS A 94 15.25 -7.91 -15.15
CA HIS A 94 13.82 -7.98 -14.80
C HIS A 94 13.58 -7.76 -13.30
N LEU A 95 14.44 -8.28 -12.43
CA LEU A 95 14.38 -8.03 -10.99
C LEU A 95 14.61 -6.54 -10.65
N THR A 96 15.41 -5.83 -11.45
CA THR A 96 15.71 -4.41 -11.23
C THR A 96 14.71 -3.42 -11.83
N ASN A 97 13.70 -3.88 -12.60
CA ASN A 97 12.77 -2.95 -13.27
C ASN A 97 11.55 -2.62 -12.40
N HIS A 98 10.60 -3.55 -12.26
CA HIS A 98 9.38 -3.35 -11.46
C HIS A 98 9.01 -4.55 -10.59
N PHE A 99 9.80 -5.63 -10.63
CA PHE A 99 9.50 -6.87 -9.92
C PHE A 99 9.29 -6.64 -8.41
N TRP A 100 10.16 -5.86 -7.76
CA TRP A 100 10.07 -5.65 -6.32
C TRP A 100 8.85 -4.84 -5.92
N CYS A 101 8.53 -3.76 -6.64
CA CYS A 101 7.32 -2.98 -6.35
C CYS A 101 6.04 -3.76 -6.71
N ASP A 102 6.04 -4.60 -7.75
CA ASP A 102 4.93 -5.54 -8.03
C ASP A 102 4.73 -6.53 -6.88
N LEU A 103 5.82 -7.15 -6.39
CA LEU A 103 5.77 -8.09 -5.27
C LEU A 103 5.22 -7.43 -4.01
N LEU A 104 5.73 -6.25 -3.65
CA LEU A 104 5.32 -5.54 -2.44
C LEU A 104 3.86 -5.09 -2.50
N VAL A 105 3.40 -4.61 -3.66
CA VAL A 105 1.98 -4.29 -3.87
C VAL A 105 1.13 -5.55 -3.73
N ALA A 106 1.52 -6.66 -4.38
CA ALA A 106 0.77 -7.91 -4.30
C ALA A 106 0.70 -8.46 -2.87
N LEU A 107 1.79 -8.33 -2.09
CA LEU A 107 1.80 -8.69 -0.67
C LEU A 107 0.84 -7.82 0.15
N ALA A 108 0.88 -6.49 -0.05
CA ALA A 108 -0.04 -5.58 0.64
C ALA A 108 -1.52 -5.87 0.30
N GLU A 109 -1.84 -6.17 -0.96
CA GLU A 109 -3.18 -6.56 -1.36
C GLU A 109 -3.61 -7.91 -0.79
N ALA A 110 -2.69 -8.89 -0.72
CA ALA A 110 -2.96 -10.19 -0.12
C ALA A 110 -3.27 -10.06 1.37
N VAL A 111 -2.50 -9.23 2.08
CA VAL A 111 -2.74 -8.89 3.48
C VAL A 111 -4.11 -8.22 3.66
N GLU A 112 -4.48 -7.27 2.79
CA GLU A 112 -5.79 -6.62 2.83
C GLU A 112 -6.94 -7.63 2.65
N LYS A 113 -6.80 -8.53 1.67
CA LYS A 113 -7.79 -9.59 1.42
C LYS A 113 -7.91 -10.54 2.61
N PHE A 114 -6.79 -10.86 3.26
CA PHE A 114 -6.79 -11.66 4.48
C PHE A 114 -7.54 -10.96 5.62
N SER A 115 -7.26 -9.67 5.87
CA SER A 115 -7.98 -8.88 6.87
C SER A 115 -9.49 -8.84 6.59
N LYS A 116 -9.89 -8.60 5.34
CA LYS A 116 -11.31 -8.66 4.92
C LYS A 116 -11.92 -10.05 5.08
N ALA A 117 -11.16 -11.12 4.88
CA ALA A 117 -11.67 -12.48 5.09
C ALA A 117 -11.90 -12.78 6.58
N MET A 118 -11.04 -12.25 7.46
CA MET A 118 -11.19 -12.34 8.91
C MET A 118 -12.48 -11.68 9.40
N ASP A 119 -12.88 -10.56 8.77
CA ASP A 119 -14.15 -9.87 9.08
C ASP A 119 -15.39 -10.70 8.72
N ARG A 120 -15.25 -11.68 7.82
CA ARG A 120 -16.37 -12.54 7.36
C ARG A 120 -16.52 -13.82 8.17
N ILE A 121 -15.61 -14.12 9.09
CA ILE A 121 -15.70 -15.32 9.94
C ILE A 121 -17.06 -15.44 10.66
N PRO A 122 -17.65 -14.36 11.21
CA PRO A 122 -18.98 -14.46 11.82
C PRO A 122 -20.08 -14.95 10.88
N GLU A 123 -20.04 -14.56 9.60
CA GLU A 123 -21.01 -15.01 8.59
C GLU A 123 -20.91 -16.53 8.38
N TYR A 124 -19.69 -17.02 8.18
CA TYR A 124 -19.43 -18.45 7.97
C TYR A 124 -19.84 -19.30 9.18
N VAL A 125 -19.52 -18.86 10.40
CA VAL A 125 -19.86 -19.58 11.63
C VAL A 125 -21.37 -19.58 11.85
N THR A 126 -22.06 -18.46 11.63
CA THR A 126 -23.52 -18.36 11.72
C THR A 126 -24.21 -19.34 10.76
N MET A 127 -23.73 -19.38 9.51
CA MET A 127 -24.23 -20.30 8.49
C MET A 127 -24.00 -21.76 8.89
N ALA A 128 -22.81 -22.11 9.38
CA ALA A 128 -22.47 -23.46 9.80
C ALA A 128 -23.33 -23.95 10.98
N ILE A 129 -23.57 -23.09 11.99
CA ILE A 129 -24.42 -23.42 13.15
C ILE A 129 -25.87 -23.65 12.71
N THR A 130 -26.39 -22.77 11.87
CA THR A 130 -27.78 -22.84 11.39
C THR A 130 -28.00 -24.08 10.53
N GLN A 131 -27.06 -24.40 9.64
CA GLN A 131 -27.10 -25.59 8.79
C GLN A 131 -26.99 -26.88 9.62
N SER A 132 -26.07 -26.93 10.59
CA SER A 132 -25.89 -28.08 11.47
C SER A 132 -27.16 -28.39 12.28
N ARG A 133 -27.76 -27.38 12.91
CA ARG A 133 -29.02 -27.54 13.66
C ARG A 133 -30.16 -28.07 12.81
N LYS A 134 -30.27 -27.58 11.56
CA LYS A 134 -31.28 -28.04 10.60
C LYS A 134 -31.06 -29.52 10.24
N ALA A 135 -29.81 -29.93 9.99
CA ALA A 135 -29.46 -31.32 9.68
C ALA A 135 -29.77 -32.28 10.85
N GLU A 136 -29.54 -31.83 12.09
CA GLU A 136 -29.78 -32.60 13.31
C GLU A 136 -31.23 -32.54 13.82
N ARG A 137 -32.15 -31.89 13.08
CA ARG A 137 -33.55 -31.64 13.47
C ARG A 137 -33.70 -30.98 14.86
N ARG A 138 -32.71 -30.18 15.26
CA ARG A 138 -32.77 -29.40 16.50
C ARG A 138 -33.67 -28.18 16.30
N GLY A 139 -34.21 -27.66 17.41
CA GLY A 139 -35.09 -26.49 17.38
C GLY A 139 -34.47 -25.30 16.62
N VAL A 140 -35.29 -24.63 15.81
CA VAL A 140 -34.90 -23.47 15.01
C VAL A 140 -34.56 -22.32 15.96
N LEU A 141 -33.31 -21.88 15.93
CA LEU A 141 -32.94 -20.59 16.52
C LEU A 141 -33.23 -19.49 15.51
N LEU A 142 -33.65 -18.33 15.99
CA LEU A 142 -33.69 -17.14 15.16
C LEU A 142 -32.27 -16.84 14.68
N GLU A 143 -32.09 -16.80 13.36
CA GLU A 143 -30.79 -16.58 12.71
C GLU A 143 -30.13 -15.29 13.22
N GLY A 144 -30.92 -14.23 13.45
CA GLY A 144 -30.44 -12.98 14.03
C GLY A 144 -29.85 -13.13 15.43
N LEU A 145 -30.37 -14.03 16.27
CA LEU A 145 -29.81 -14.31 17.59
C LEU A 145 -28.49 -15.07 17.49
N VAL A 146 -28.40 -16.04 16.57
CA VAL A 146 -27.14 -16.77 16.30
C VAL A 146 -26.08 -15.80 15.78
N ALA A 147 -26.42 -14.96 14.80
CA ALA A 147 -25.53 -13.97 14.23
C ALA A 147 -25.00 -12.99 15.28
N LEU A 148 -25.86 -12.51 16.18
CA LEU A 148 -25.45 -11.64 17.29
C LEU A 148 -24.49 -12.37 18.24
N ALA A 149 -24.85 -13.57 18.69
CA ALA A 149 -24.01 -14.35 19.60
C ALA A 149 -22.63 -14.66 19.00
N VAL A 150 -22.58 -15.04 17.72
CA VAL A 150 -21.33 -15.32 17.00
C VAL A 150 -20.47 -14.06 16.87
N ARG A 151 -21.03 -12.91 16.47
CA ARG A 151 -20.27 -11.64 16.40
C ARG A 151 -19.70 -11.24 17.76
N THR A 152 -20.53 -11.29 18.81
CA THR A 152 -20.10 -10.96 20.18
C THR A 152 -18.98 -11.90 20.67
N ALA A 153 -19.04 -13.18 20.32
CA ALA A 153 -18.00 -14.14 20.66
C ALA A 153 -16.73 -13.99 19.79
N TRP A 154 -16.86 -13.53 18.56
CA TRP A 154 -15.75 -13.39 17.62
C TRP A 154 -14.85 -12.20 17.94
N GLU A 155 -15.39 -11.05 18.35
CA GLU A 155 -14.59 -9.85 18.59
C GLU A 155 -13.42 -10.06 19.58
N PRO A 156 -13.61 -10.70 20.76
CA PRO A 156 -12.49 -11.03 21.64
C PRO A 156 -11.48 -12.01 21.04
N VAL A 157 -11.94 -12.96 20.21
CA VAL A 157 -11.04 -13.92 19.55
C VAL A 157 -10.21 -13.22 18.47
N LYS A 158 -10.82 -12.31 17.72
CA LYS A 158 -10.15 -11.48 16.72
C LYS A 158 -9.08 -10.60 17.37
N SER A 159 -9.35 -10.01 18.53
CA SER A 159 -8.36 -9.16 19.23
C SER A 159 -7.18 -9.95 19.82
N MET A 160 -7.35 -11.24 20.10
CA MET A 160 -6.24 -12.13 20.48
C MET A 160 -5.29 -12.43 19.31
N LEU A 161 -5.76 -12.30 18.07
CA LEU A 161 -4.90 -12.34 16.90
C LEU A 161 -4.24 -10.96 16.84
N HIS A 162 -2.94 -10.89 17.05
CA HIS A 162 -2.19 -9.63 16.99
C HIS A 162 -2.18 -9.06 15.55
N THR A 163 -3.30 -8.50 15.08
CA THR A 163 -3.47 -7.98 13.72
C THR A 163 -2.82 -6.63 13.50
N THR A 164 -2.44 -5.92 14.57
CA THR A 164 -1.75 -4.62 14.46
C THR A 164 -0.46 -4.72 13.63
N GLY A 165 0.29 -5.82 13.78
CA GLY A 165 1.49 -6.05 12.95
C GLY A 165 1.19 -6.32 11.48
N ILE A 166 -0.03 -6.78 11.16
CA ILE A 166 -0.47 -7.08 9.80
C ILE A 166 -0.77 -5.78 9.04
N GLU A 167 -1.48 -4.84 9.67
CA GLU A 167 -1.75 -3.51 9.09
C GLU A 167 -0.47 -2.70 8.92
N GLU A 168 0.45 -2.78 9.88
CA GLU A 168 1.75 -2.13 9.79
C GLU A 168 2.62 -2.73 8.68
N LEU A 169 2.63 -4.06 8.53
CA LEU A 169 3.29 -4.74 7.41
C LEU A 169 2.70 -4.31 6.06
N GLN A 170 1.37 -4.22 5.96
CA GLN A 170 0.68 -3.77 4.75
C GLN A 170 1.12 -2.35 4.36
N ARG A 171 1.08 -1.40 5.32
CA ARG A 171 1.54 -0.03 5.10
C ARG A 171 3.02 0.01 4.71
N THR A 172 3.85 -0.76 5.41
CA THR A 172 5.30 -0.88 5.16
C THR A 172 5.57 -1.34 3.72
N CYS A 173 4.87 -2.37 3.24
CA CYS A 173 4.98 -2.84 1.86
C CYS A 173 4.58 -1.76 0.85
N ARG A 174 3.49 -1.02 1.10
CA ARG A 174 3.06 0.09 0.23
C ARG A 174 4.08 1.20 0.15
N ILE A 175 4.59 1.67 1.30
CA ILE A 175 5.61 2.72 1.36
C ILE A 175 6.86 2.27 0.61
N LEU A 176 7.37 1.07 0.92
CA LEU A 176 8.57 0.56 0.26
C LEU A 176 8.36 0.40 -1.26
N ALA A 177 7.18 -0.04 -1.71
CA ALA A 177 6.86 -0.14 -3.13
C ALA A 177 6.94 1.22 -3.85
N VAL A 178 6.48 2.30 -3.22
CA VAL A 178 6.59 3.66 -3.78
C VAL A 178 8.06 4.10 -3.81
N LEU A 179 8.79 3.92 -2.71
CA LEU A 179 10.16 4.42 -2.56
C LEU A 179 11.18 3.73 -3.49
N ILE A 180 10.97 2.47 -3.86
CA ILE A 180 11.89 1.72 -4.73
C ILE A 180 11.42 1.67 -6.19
N CYS A 181 10.20 2.13 -6.48
CA CYS A 181 9.70 2.13 -7.84
C CYS A 181 10.47 3.19 -8.66
N PRO A 182 11.08 2.84 -9.80
CA PRO A 182 11.83 3.81 -10.59
C PRO A 182 10.95 4.82 -11.34
N ALA A 183 9.65 4.51 -11.50
CA ALA A 183 8.70 5.34 -12.25
C ALA A 183 7.26 5.10 -11.73
N PRO A 184 6.93 5.49 -10.48
CA PRO A 184 5.63 5.26 -9.87
C PRO A 184 4.48 5.89 -10.68
N GLU A 185 4.75 6.98 -11.39
CA GLU A 185 3.82 7.68 -12.27
C GLU A 185 3.45 6.89 -13.54
N ASN A 186 4.23 5.87 -13.89
CA ASN A 186 3.98 4.97 -15.02
C ASN A 186 3.70 3.53 -14.59
N HIS A 187 3.59 3.25 -13.29
CA HIS A 187 3.40 1.90 -12.76
C HIS A 187 2.03 1.73 -12.10
N LYS A 188 1.06 1.20 -12.86
CA LYS A 188 -0.35 1.07 -12.43
C LYS A 188 -0.54 0.31 -11.11
N ALA A 189 0.22 -0.76 -10.86
CA ALA A 189 0.13 -1.50 -9.61
C ALA A 189 0.51 -0.63 -8.40
N VAL A 190 1.60 0.15 -8.51
CA VAL A 190 2.01 1.10 -7.46
C VAL A 190 0.98 2.22 -7.31
N GLN A 191 0.42 2.74 -8.40
CA GLN A 191 -0.62 3.78 -8.34
C GLN A 191 -1.87 3.33 -7.60
N ASP A 192 -2.38 2.15 -7.95
CA ASP A 192 -3.65 1.65 -7.45
C ASP A 192 -3.53 0.97 -6.08
N GLY A 193 -2.45 0.22 -5.86
CA GLY A 193 -2.25 -0.62 -4.68
C GLY A 193 -1.40 0.00 -3.57
N ALA A 194 -0.63 1.07 -3.87
CA ALA A 194 0.21 1.75 -2.90
C ALA A 194 -0.10 3.26 -2.77
N LEU A 195 0.07 4.06 -3.83
CA LEU A 195 -0.13 5.51 -3.78
C LEU A 195 -1.56 5.89 -3.40
N LEU A 196 -2.57 5.25 -4.00
CA LEU A 196 -3.98 5.56 -3.73
C LEU A 196 -4.37 5.30 -2.26
N PRO A 197 -4.06 4.14 -1.65
CA PRO A 197 -4.27 3.93 -0.22
C PRO A 197 -3.51 4.94 0.65
N LEU A 198 -2.23 5.18 0.37
CA LEU A 198 -1.40 6.11 1.16
C LEU A 198 -1.91 7.55 1.08
N ALA A 199 -2.40 7.98 -0.09
CA ALA A 199 -3.02 9.29 -0.26
C ALA A 199 -4.32 9.48 0.55
N LYS A 200 -5.00 8.37 0.91
CA LYS A 200 -6.17 8.38 1.81
C LYS A 200 -5.78 8.38 3.29
N GLU A 201 -4.68 7.73 3.62
CA GLU A 201 -4.28 7.48 5.02
C GLU A 201 -3.54 8.65 5.68
N GLY A 202 -2.89 9.54 4.92
CA GLY A 202 -2.22 10.69 5.55
C GLY A 202 -1.17 11.44 4.72
N MET A 203 -1.26 11.44 3.39
CA MET A 203 -0.41 12.30 2.56
C MET A 203 -0.80 13.77 2.71
N LEU A 204 0.14 14.70 2.54
CA LEU A 204 -0.19 16.13 2.65
C LEU A 204 -1.14 16.55 1.53
N GLU A 205 -2.02 17.49 1.86
CA GLU A 205 -3.05 17.99 0.95
C GLU A 205 -2.45 18.44 -0.39
N THR A 206 -1.33 19.17 -0.33
CA THR A 206 -0.66 19.70 -1.52
C THR A 206 -0.22 18.60 -2.47
N SER A 207 0.39 17.53 -1.98
CA SER A 207 0.84 16.42 -2.84
C SER A 207 -0.36 15.64 -3.37
N ARG A 208 -1.40 15.47 -2.54
CA ARG A 208 -2.66 14.85 -2.97
C ARG A 208 -3.31 15.62 -4.11
N GLU A 209 -3.43 16.94 -4.01
CA GLU A 209 -3.94 17.80 -5.08
C GLU A 209 -3.10 17.71 -6.36
N ARG A 210 -1.78 17.57 -6.23
CA ARG A 210 -0.88 17.35 -7.39
C ARG A 210 -1.19 16.02 -8.06
N LEU A 211 -1.36 14.93 -7.31
CA LEU A 211 -1.76 13.63 -7.84
C LEU A 211 -3.13 13.68 -8.53
N GLU A 212 -4.10 14.39 -7.94
CA GLU A 212 -5.42 14.59 -8.54
C GLU A 212 -5.37 15.31 -9.91
N GLN A 213 -4.43 16.23 -10.09
CA GLN A 213 -4.26 16.95 -11.35
C GLN A 213 -3.64 16.11 -12.46
N VAL A 214 -2.93 15.03 -12.13
CA VAL A 214 -2.13 14.29 -13.11
C VAL A 214 -2.60 12.87 -13.38
N PHE A 215 -3.39 12.29 -12.48
CA PHE A 215 -3.94 10.94 -12.65
C PHE A 215 -5.33 10.93 -13.31
N PRO A 216 -5.73 9.78 -13.91
CA PRO A 216 -7.02 9.66 -14.58
C PRO A 216 -8.20 9.93 -13.65
N ALA A 217 -9.29 10.48 -14.19
CA ALA A 217 -10.49 10.84 -13.43
C ALA A 217 -11.05 9.69 -12.57
N GLU A 218 -10.94 8.45 -13.05
CA GLU A 218 -11.36 7.26 -12.29
C GLU A 218 -10.51 7.04 -11.02
N TRP A 219 -9.20 7.28 -11.11
CA TRP A 219 -8.32 7.21 -9.93
C TRP A 219 -8.68 8.31 -8.92
N VAL A 220 -8.93 9.53 -9.40
CA VAL A 220 -9.36 10.67 -8.57
C VAL A 220 -10.71 10.43 -7.90
N ARG A 221 -11.67 9.84 -8.62
CA ARG A 221 -12.97 9.43 -8.06
C ARG A 221 -12.78 8.48 -6.89
N ARG A 222 -11.98 7.42 -7.08
CA ARG A 222 -11.66 6.44 -6.04
C ARG A 222 -10.95 7.05 -4.84
N LEU A 223 -10.09 8.06 -5.05
CA LEU A 223 -9.43 8.79 -3.97
C LEU A 223 -10.47 9.54 -3.13
N ARG A 224 -11.30 10.37 -3.76
CA ARG A 224 -12.30 11.21 -3.10
C ARG A 224 -13.39 10.40 -2.37
N GLU A 225 -13.79 9.26 -2.92
CA GLU A 225 -14.72 8.34 -2.24
C GLU A 225 -14.20 7.83 -0.89
N GLY A 226 -12.89 7.69 -0.74
CA GLY A 226 -12.28 7.28 0.53
C GLY A 226 -12.17 8.41 1.56
N LEU A 227 -12.27 9.67 1.13
CA LEU A 227 -12.12 10.85 1.98
C LEU A 227 -13.47 11.39 2.48
N GLY A 228 -14.55 11.14 1.72
CA GLY A 228 -15.90 11.61 2.05
C GLY A 228 -16.70 10.70 3.01
N GLY A 229 -16.08 9.65 3.55
CA GLY A 229 -16.68 8.78 4.57
C GLY A 229 -16.12 9.08 5.95
N ALA A 230 -16.62 10.14 6.58
CA ALA A 230 -16.43 10.46 8.00
C ALA A 230 -17.80 10.60 8.67
#